data_AF-E3J0T2-F1
#
_entry.id   AF-E3J0T2-F1
#
_cell.length_a   1.000
_cell.length_b   1.000
_cell.length_c   1.000
_cell.angle_alpha   90.00
_cell.angle_beta   90.00
_cell.angle_gamma   90.00
#
_symmetry.space_group_name_H-M   'P 1'
#
loop_
_entity.id
_entity.type
_entity.pdbx_description
1 polymer ?
#
loop_
_entity_poly.entity_id
_entity_poly.type
_entity_poly.pdbx_seq_one_letter_code
_entity_poly.pdbx_strand_id
1 'polypeptide(L)'
;MVGVIIAAVADTSMQVSSAVHDELVAVAAQDFGGASLSEAIERLLMEHKIAKIMARYEELRADPEEWASYQAELREWDATVGDGLGDAREEYPEYNP
;
A
#
# COMPACT_ATOMS: atom_id res chain seq x y z
N MET A 1 24.83 18.58 17.59
CA MET A 1 23.58 18.20 18.26
C MET A 1 22.48 18.19 17.21
N VAL A 2 22.04 17.02 16.76
CA VAL A 2 20.85 16.90 15.92
C VAL A 2 19.68 16.73 16.89
N GLY A 3 18.79 17.72 16.94
CA GLY A 3 17.59 17.67 17.76
C GLY A 3 16.58 16.71 17.14
N VAL A 4 16.23 15.65 17.86
CA VAL A 4 15.08 14.81 17.52
C VAL A 4 13.83 15.62 17.80
N ILE A 5 13.08 15.97 16.77
CA ILE A 5 11.71 16.49 16.93
C ILE A 5 10.83 15.28 17.21
N ILE A 6 10.46 15.10 18.48
CA ILE A 6 9.34 14.23 18.83
C ILE A 6 8.08 15.04 18.50
N ALA A 7 7.43 14.72 17.39
CA ALA A 7 6.10 15.26 17.11
C ALA A 7 5.15 14.72 18.19
N ALA A 8 4.57 15.61 18.99
CA ALA A 8 3.47 15.25 19.86
C ALA A 8 2.25 14.96 18.97
N VAL A 9 1.67 13.76 19.06
CA VAL A 9 0.37 13.46 18.47
C VAL A 9 -0.66 14.29 19.24
N ALA A 10 -1.20 15.32 18.58
CA ALA A 10 -2.27 16.11 19.15
C ALA A 10 -3.59 15.43 18.85
N ASP A 11 -4.22 14.86 19.87
CA ASP A 11 -5.59 14.35 19.75
C ASP A 11 -6.54 15.50 19.46
N THR A 12 -7.33 15.34 18.41
CA THR A 12 -8.34 16.30 17.98
C THR A 12 -9.70 15.63 18.01
N SER A 13 -10.74 16.35 18.45
CA SER A 13 -12.10 15.84 18.44
C SER A 13 -12.83 16.25 17.15
N MET A 14 -13.65 15.34 16.63
CA MET A 14 -14.59 15.63 15.55
C MET A 14 -15.99 15.17 15.95
N GLN A 15 -17.01 15.84 15.42
CA GLN A 15 -18.40 15.42 15.60
C GLN A 15 -18.78 14.45 14.47
N VAL A 16 -19.32 13.30 14.84
CA VAL A 16 -19.89 12.30 13.92
C VAL A 16 -21.25 11.86 14.46
N SER A 17 -22.10 11.31 13.60
CA SER A 17 -23.34 10.69 14.08
C SER A 17 -23.02 9.46 14.95
N SER A 18 -23.91 9.13 15.89
CA SER A 18 -23.76 7.92 16.71
C SER A 18 -23.69 6.66 15.87
N ALA A 19 -24.48 6.58 14.80
CA ALA A 19 -24.46 5.46 13.87
C ALA A 19 -23.09 5.25 13.21
N VAL A 20 -22.45 6.33 12.74
CA VAL A 20 -21.10 6.27 12.15
C VAL A 20 -20.05 5.87 13.18
N HIS A 21 -20.17 6.39 14.40
CA HIS A 21 -19.28 5.99 15.50
C HIS A 21 -19.40 4.48 15.80
N ASP A 22 -20.62 3.96 15.90
CA ASP A 22 -20.88 2.56 16.20
C ASP A 22 -20.40 1.64 15.06
N GLU A 23 -20.55 2.08 13.80
CA GLU A 23 -20.00 1.38 12.65
C GLU A 23 -18.46 1.35 12.67
N LEU A 24 -17.81 2.46 13.03
CA LEU A 24 -16.36 2.50 13.17
C LEU A 24 -15.85 1.58 14.28
N VAL A 25 -16.57 1.48 15.40
CA VAL A 25 -16.29 0.52 16.47
C VAL A 25 -16.39 -0.92 15.95
N ALA A 26 -17.44 -1.20 15.18
CA ALA A 26 -17.64 -2.53 14.59
C ALA A 26 -16.52 -2.91 13.62
N VAL A 27 -16.12 -2.00 12.73
CA VAL A 27 -15.00 -2.19 11.79
C VAL A 27 -13.69 -2.40 12.54
N ALA A 28 -13.40 -1.58 13.55
CA ALA A 28 -12.18 -1.72 14.35
C ALA A 28 -12.09 -3.10 15.02
N ALA A 29 -13.21 -3.61 15.53
CA ALA A 29 -13.28 -4.93 16.16
C ALA A 29 -13.18 -6.09 15.16
N GLN A 30 -13.91 -6.02 14.04
CA GLN A 30 -14.05 -7.12 13.09
C GLN A 30 -12.88 -7.21 12.10
N ASP A 31 -12.47 -6.07 11.56
CA ASP A 31 -11.55 -6.02 10.41
C ASP A 31 -10.12 -5.70 10.85
N PHE A 32 -9.97 -4.98 11.97
CA PHE A 32 -8.67 -4.52 12.47
C PHE A 32 -8.26 -5.13 13.82
N GLY A 33 -8.92 -6.21 14.25
CA GLY A 33 -8.51 -6.99 15.42
C GLY A 33 -8.65 -6.27 16.76
N GLY A 34 -9.62 -5.36 16.88
CA GLY A 34 -9.84 -4.56 18.08
C GLY A 34 -8.92 -3.34 18.19
N ALA A 35 -8.47 -2.79 17.06
CA ALA A 35 -7.68 -1.57 17.00
C ALA A 35 -8.40 -0.37 17.66
N SER A 36 -7.64 0.66 18.03
CA SER A 36 -8.24 1.92 18.49
C SER A 36 -9.01 2.60 17.35
N LEU A 37 -9.99 3.45 17.67
CA LEU A 37 -10.72 4.19 16.62
C LEU A 37 -9.81 5.12 15.80
N SER A 38 -8.77 5.70 16.42
CA SER A 38 -7.79 6.51 15.69
C SER A 38 -7.04 5.67 14.66
N GLU A 39 -6.56 4.50 15.09
CA GLU A 39 -5.85 3.57 14.20
C GLU A 39 -6.76 3.02 13.10
N ALA A 40 -8.02 2.71 13.42
CA ALA A 40 -9.01 2.30 12.44
C ALA A 40 -9.24 3.39 11.38
N ILE A 41 -9.35 4.66 11.78
CA ILE A 41 -9.45 5.79 10.85
C ILE A 41 -8.19 5.91 10.00
N GLU A 42 -7.00 5.78 10.58
CA GLU A 42 -5.73 5.84 9.83
C GLU A 42 -5.64 4.75 8.77
N ARG A 43 -6.04 3.53 9.11
CA ARG A 43 -6.08 2.38 8.18
C ARG A 43 -7.10 2.60 7.07
N LEU A 44 -8.32 3.03 7.40
CA LEU A 44 -9.35 3.36 6.40
C LEU A 44 -8.90 4.50 5.46
N LEU A 45 -8.18 5.50 5.98
CA LEU A 45 -7.61 6.57 5.15
C LEU A 45 -6.51 6.04 4.22
N MET A 46 -5.71 5.07 4.67
CA MET A 46 -4.71 4.42 3.83
C MET A 46 -5.39 3.59 2.73
N GLU A 47 -6.39 2.78 3.08
CA GLU A 47 -7.18 2.00 2.12
C GLU A 47 -7.86 2.90 1.08
N HIS A 48 -8.44 4.03 1.51
CA HIS A 48 -9.02 5.00 0.59
C HIS A 48 -7.99 5.56 -0.40
N LYS A 49 -6.77 5.85 0.06
CA LYS A 49 -5.68 6.31 -0.82
C LYS A 49 -5.26 5.22 -1.81
N ILE A 50 -5.12 3.98 -1.35
CA ILE A 50 -4.81 2.83 -2.21
C ILE A 50 -5.91 2.64 -3.27
N ALA A 51 -7.18 2.68 -2.87
CA ALA A 51 -8.31 2.56 -3.79
C ALA A 51 -8.28 3.61 -4.90
N LYS A 52 -7.91 4.86 -4.59
CA LYS A 52 -7.73 5.91 -5.60
C LYS A 52 -6.60 5.62 -6.58
N ILE A 53 -5.48 5.06 -6.10
CA ILE A 53 -4.35 4.67 -6.96
C ILE A 53 -4.78 3.52 -7.88
N MET A 54 -5.44 2.50 -7.32
CA MET A 54 -5.93 1.36 -8.08
C MET A 54 -6.93 1.76 -9.15
N ALA A 55 -7.81 2.74 -8.86
CA ALA A 55 -8.73 3.27 -9.87
C ALA A 55 -7.98 3.91 -11.05
N ARG A 56 -6.91 4.68 -10.80
CA ARG A 56 -6.08 5.26 -11.86
C ARG A 56 -5.32 4.20 -12.65
N TYR A 57 -4.85 3.16 -11.97
CA TYR A 57 -4.21 2.03 -12.64
C TYR A 57 -5.18 1.30 -13.57
N GLU A 58 -6.43 1.13 -13.17
CA GLU A 58 -7.45 0.52 -14.01
C GLU A 58 -7.80 1.41 -15.23
N GLU A 59 -7.85 2.73 -15.05
CA GLU A 59 -7.98 3.69 -16.15
C GLU A 59 -6.82 3.55 -17.16
N LEU A 60 -5.58 3.51 -16.67
CA LEU A 60 -4.39 3.26 -17.49
C LEU A 60 -4.48 1.92 -18.24
N ARG A 61 -4.90 0.86 -17.55
CA ARG A 61 -5.05 -0.47 -18.15
C ARG A 61 -6.14 -0.51 -19.24
N ALA A 62 -7.17 0.32 -19.10
CA ALA A 62 -8.26 0.43 -20.07
C ALA A 62 -7.85 1.20 -21.33
N ASP A 63 -6.77 1.98 -21.31
CA ASP A 63 -6.16 2.61 -22.49
C ASP A 63 -5.14 1.66 -23.14
N PRO A 64 -5.43 1.05 -24.31
CA PRO A 64 -4.54 0.05 -24.90
C PRO A 64 -3.19 0.61 -25.38
N GLU A 65 -3.14 1.89 -25.78
CA GLU A 65 -1.91 2.52 -26.27
C GLU A 65 -0.98 2.87 -25.10
N GLU A 66 -1.53 3.52 -24.08
CA GLU A 66 -0.78 3.87 -22.88
C GLU A 66 -0.33 2.61 -22.11
N TRP A 67 -1.19 1.61 -22.02
CA TRP A 67 -0.86 0.32 -21.42
C TRP A 67 0.25 -0.42 -22.18
N ALA A 68 0.23 -0.40 -23.51
CA ALA A 68 1.27 -1.02 -24.32
C ALA A 68 2.63 -0.33 -24.13
N SER A 69 2.64 1.00 -24.02
CA SER A 69 3.82 1.80 -23.71
C SER A 69 4.40 1.43 -22.33
N TYR A 70 3.55 1.43 -21.29
CA TYR A 70 3.95 1.02 -19.94
C TYR A 70 4.53 -0.40 -19.87
N GLN A 71 3.92 -1.36 -20.58
CA GLN A 71 4.41 -2.73 -20.67
C GLN A 71 5.74 -2.84 -21.45
N ALA A 72 5.98 -1.97 -22.43
CA ALA A 72 7.25 -1.94 -23.15
C ALA A 72 8.38 -1.46 -22.24
N GLU A 73 8.13 -0.42 -21.44
CA GLU A 73 9.06 0.03 -20.42
C GLU A 73 9.37 -1.07 -19.40
N LEU A 74 8.34 -1.75 -18.85
CA LEU A 74 8.56 -2.85 -17.91
C LEU A 74 9.48 -3.95 -18.47
N ARG A 75 9.34 -4.31 -19.76
CA ARG A 75 10.22 -5.30 -20.40
C ARG A 75 11.66 -4.82 -20.56
N GLU A 76 11.86 -3.52 -20.80
CA GLU A 76 13.20 -2.94 -20.88
C GLU A 76 13.92 -3.04 -19.53
N TRP A 77 13.20 -2.79 -18.44
CA TRP A 77 13.75 -2.85 -17.08
C TRP A 77 13.85 -4.28 -16.52
N ASP A 78 13.01 -5.21 -16.98
CA ASP A 78 13.09 -6.62 -16.56
C ASP A 78 14.45 -7.25 -16.91
N ALA A 79 15.09 -6.77 -17.97
CA ALA A 79 16.43 -7.22 -18.37
C ALA A 79 17.52 -6.90 -17.33
N THR A 80 17.32 -5.92 -16.46
CA THR A 80 18.30 -5.49 -15.43
C THR A 80 17.94 -5.97 -14.02
N VAL A 81 16.84 -6.71 -13.84
CA VAL A 81 16.37 -7.16 -12.51
C VAL A 81 17.39 -8.07 -11.80
N GLY A 82 18.22 -8.78 -12.56
CA GLY A 82 19.26 -9.68 -12.06
C GLY A 82 20.64 -9.03 -11.95
N ASP A 83 20.79 -7.75 -12.29
CA ASP A 83 22.10 -7.09 -12.28
C ASP A 83 22.69 -7.06 -10.86
N GLY A 84 23.91 -7.56 -10.71
CA GLY A 84 24.61 -7.65 -9.43
C GLY A 84 24.24 -8.87 -8.58
N LEU A 85 23.32 -9.72 -9.05
CA LEU A 85 23.06 -11.04 -8.47
C LEU A 85 23.90 -12.11 -9.21
N GLY A 86 24.29 -13.17 -8.51
CA GLY A 86 24.98 -14.33 -9.10
C GLY A 86 24.03 -15.21 -9.91
N ASP A 87 24.53 -16.29 -10.51
CA ASP A 87 23.65 -17.28 -11.12
C ASP A 87 22.90 -18.05 -10.02
N ALA A 88 21.58 -17.91 -10.00
CA ALA A 88 20.71 -18.62 -9.07
C ALA A 88 20.88 -20.15 -9.13
N ARG A 89 21.28 -20.70 -10.29
CA ARG A 89 21.57 -22.14 -10.45
C ARG A 89 22.83 -22.57 -9.71
N GLU A 90 23.80 -21.67 -9.57
CA GLU A 90 25.03 -21.92 -8.82
C GLU A 90 24.81 -21.72 -7.32
N GLU A 91 24.02 -20.72 -6.93
CA GLU A 91 23.73 -20.41 -5.52
C GLU A 91 22.75 -21.40 -4.88
N TYR A 92 21.78 -21.91 -5.66
CA TYR A 92 20.76 -22.85 -5.17
C TYR A 92 20.61 -24.10 -6.07
N PRO A 93 21.62 -24.98 -6.11
CA PRO A 93 21.64 -26.15 -6.99
C PRO A 93 20.51 -27.14 -6.70
N GLU A 94 19.99 -27.18 -5.47
CA GLU A 94 18.89 -28.07 -5.06
C GLU A 94 17.55 -27.78 -5.76
N TYR A 95 17.36 -26.59 -6.36
CA TYR A 95 16.16 -26.22 -7.09
C TYR A 95 16.32 -26.30 -8.63
N ASN A 96 17.47 -26.76 -9.13
CA ASN A 96 17.76 -26.87 -10.56
C ASN A 96 18.12 -28.32 -10.94
N PRO A 97 17.13 -29.25 -10.99
CA PRO A 97 17.34 -30.66 -11.36
C PRO A 97 17.67 -30.88 -12.84
#